data_AF-A0A8W7P2P3-F1
#
_entry.id   AF-A0A8W7P2P3-F1
#
_cell.length_a   1.000
_cell.length_b   1.000
_cell.length_c   1.000
_cell.angle_alpha   90.00
_cell.angle_beta   90.00
_cell.angle_gamma   90.00
#
_symmetry.space_group_name_H-M   'P 1'
#
loop_
_entity.id
_entity.type
_entity.pdbx_description
1 polymer ?
#
loop_
_entity_poly.entity_id
_entity_poly.type
_entity_poly.pdbx_seq_one_letter_code
_entity_poly.pdbx_strand_id
1 'polypeptide(L)'
;MGDTAYFGPEPEFFVFDSITWGTDMSGCFVKIKSEEAAWASAEEFEGGNTGHRPGVKGGYFPVPPVDSAQDLRSAMVLLLEELGVPVEVHHHEVATAGQMEIGTKFSTLTQRADWTQILKYVVQNVAHSYGKTATFMPKPIVGDNGSGMHTARNLFAGDGYAGLSETALYYIGGIIKHAKALNAITNPGTNSYKRLVPHYEAPHPKGRRIEARFPDPLANPYLCFSALLMAGLDGIQNKIHPGDAADKNLYDLPPEEDKLIPTVCASLDEALAALDADRDFLTRGGVFSNEWIDSYIELKMQEVNLTRMTTHPVEFAMYYSLLAQAEVYKYIDANGNVTFTNVPIKGAKPMHLAPLSTYGTSSKSKPASSAGGKPASTPDGYPNVDNGTQNKRDQGRRKILESELANEQKALADAQKAYTDGAATRNGDETRNYQKYLDRVQKLKDAVTERQKNVDALRRELGQATSSAQ
;
A
#
# COMPACT_ATOMS: atom_id res chain seq x y z
N MET A 1 25.60 -25.63 23.30
CA MET A 1 24.98 -24.56 22.50
C MET A 1 26.07 -23.53 22.20
N GLY A 2 26.00 -22.83 21.07
CA GLY A 2 27.09 -21.93 20.61
C GLY A 2 27.23 -20.63 21.42
N ASP A 3 28.35 -19.93 21.22
CA ASP A 3 28.78 -18.80 22.07
C ASP A 3 28.38 -17.43 21.54
N THR A 4 27.94 -17.32 20.28
CA THR A 4 27.65 -16.04 19.62
C THR A 4 26.47 -16.19 18.68
N ALA A 5 25.62 -15.16 18.57
CA ALA A 5 24.52 -15.10 17.61
C ALA A 5 24.66 -13.85 16.73
N TYR A 6 24.77 -14.06 15.41
CA TYR A 6 24.87 -12.99 14.42
C TYR A 6 23.51 -12.66 13.80
N PHE A 7 23.23 -11.36 13.65
CA PHE A 7 22.02 -10.82 13.05
C PHE A 7 22.38 -9.87 11.92
N GLY A 8 21.64 -9.95 10.81
CA GLY A 8 21.70 -9.03 9.67
C GLY A 8 20.29 -8.62 9.24
N PRO A 9 19.69 -7.61 9.89
CA PRO A 9 18.44 -6.99 9.46
C PRO A 9 18.65 -6.08 8.23
N GLU A 10 17.73 -6.14 7.29
CA GLU A 10 17.60 -5.29 6.11
C GLU A 10 16.32 -4.43 6.26
N PRO A 11 16.35 -3.30 7.02
CA PRO A 11 15.18 -2.47 7.23
C PRO A 11 14.98 -1.52 6.04
N GLU A 12 13.94 -1.78 5.26
CA GLU A 12 13.48 -0.91 4.19
C GLU A 12 12.81 0.36 4.77
N PHE A 13 12.77 1.44 3.98
CA PHE A 13 12.13 2.70 4.38
C PHE A 13 11.61 3.46 3.16
N PHE A 14 10.80 4.49 3.42
CA PHE A 14 10.35 5.45 2.41
C PHE A 14 10.92 6.84 2.72
N VAL A 15 11.17 7.63 1.69
CA VAL A 15 11.47 9.06 1.80
C VAL A 15 10.48 9.84 0.94
N PHE A 16 9.62 10.62 1.59
CA PHE A 16 8.61 11.45 0.95
C PHE A 16 9.02 12.92 0.95
N ASP A 17 8.43 13.71 0.04
CA ASP A 17 8.62 15.17 0.03
C ASP A 17 7.79 15.84 1.12
N SER A 18 6.56 15.37 1.34
CA SER A 18 5.75 15.83 2.46
C SER A 18 4.67 14.83 2.87
N ILE A 19 4.22 14.96 4.12
CA ILE A 19 3.18 14.13 4.72
C ILE A 19 2.29 15.00 5.59
N THR A 20 0.97 14.85 5.44
CA THR A 20 -0.03 15.50 6.29
C THR A 20 -1.10 14.50 6.68
N TRP A 21 -1.59 14.56 7.91
CA TRP A 21 -2.65 13.69 8.40
C TRP A 21 -3.47 14.39 9.48
N GLY A 22 -4.67 13.89 9.74
CA GLY A 22 -5.55 14.36 10.80
C GLY A 22 -6.51 13.26 11.23
N THR A 23 -6.93 13.29 12.49
CA THR A 23 -7.92 12.36 13.06
C THR A 23 -8.63 13.08 14.21
N ASP A 24 -9.87 13.49 13.96
CA ASP A 24 -10.73 14.16 14.94
C ASP A 24 -12.22 13.85 14.68
N MET A 25 -13.12 14.52 15.40
CA MET A 25 -14.57 14.29 15.27
C MET A 25 -15.13 14.61 13.88
N SER A 26 -14.44 15.44 13.08
CA SER A 26 -14.83 15.76 11.71
C SER A 26 -14.38 14.72 10.68
N GLY A 27 -13.45 13.84 11.05
CA GLY A 27 -13.00 12.73 10.22
C GLY A 27 -11.51 12.42 10.37
N CYS A 28 -11.00 11.57 9.48
CA CYS A 28 -9.58 11.28 9.39
C CYS A 28 -9.09 11.29 7.94
N PHE A 29 -7.82 11.66 7.74
CA PHE A 29 -7.18 11.65 6.43
C PHE A 29 -5.67 11.46 6.57
N VAL A 30 -5.05 11.02 5.47
CA VAL A 30 -3.59 11.03 5.26
C VAL A 30 -3.33 11.43 3.82
N LYS A 31 -2.31 12.26 3.59
CA LYS A 31 -1.88 12.68 2.26
C LYS A 31 -0.36 12.69 2.19
N ILE A 32 0.17 11.82 1.33
CA ILE A 32 1.60 11.73 0.98
C ILE A 32 1.83 12.54 -0.30
N LYS A 33 2.89 13.34 -0.33
CA LYS A 33 3.42 13.95 -1.54
C LYS A 33 4.82 13.41 -1.81
N SER A 34 5.05 12.97 -3.04
CA SER A 34 6.36 12.55 -3.52
C SER A 34 6.42 12.76 -5.04
N GLU A 35 7.45 13.43 -5.54
CA GLU A 35 7.71 13.65 -6.97
C GLU A 35 7.86 12.33 -7.74
N GLU A 36 8.45 11.33 -7.10
CA GLU A 36 8.60 9.96 -7.61
C GLU A 36 7.30 9.14 -7.57
N ALA A 37 6.21 9.63 -6.97
CA ALA A 37 5.01 8.83 -6.83
C ALA A 37 4.30 8.62 -8.17
N ALA A 38 3.83 7.40 -8.42
CA ALA A 38 3.10 7.07 -9.66
C ALA A 38 1.87 7.96 -9.90
N TRP A 39 1.25 8.52 -8.85
CA TRP A 39 0.11 9.44 -8.94
C TRP A 39 0.50 10.90 -9.19
N ALA A 40 1.78 11.26 -9.16
CA ALA A 40 2.28 12.62 -9.32
C ALA A 40 2.43 13.06 -10.79
N SER A 41 1.96 12.26 -11.76
CA SER A 41 2.12 12.53 -13.19
C SER A 41 1.41 13.79 -13.67
N ALA A 42 0.31 14.17 -13.01
CA ALA A 42 -0.45 15.38 -13.30
C ALA A 42 -0.23 16.50 -12.26
N GLU A 43 0.70 16.32 -11.32
CA GLU A 43 1.00 17.35 -10.33
C GLU A 43 1.87 18.46 -10.93
N GLU A 44 1.58 19.71 -10.57
CA GLU A 44 2.40 20.85 -10.90
C GLU A 44 3.41 21.11 -9.77
N PHE A 45 4.69 21.14 -10.12
CA PHE A 45 5.79 21.40 -9.20
C PHE A 45 6.43 22.76 -9.50
N GLU A 46 6.99 23.39 -8.47
CA GLU A 46 7.84 24.57 -8.63
C GLU A 46 9.09 24.16 -9.40
N GLY A 47 9.28 24.68 -10.61
CA GLY A 47 10.34 24.23 -11.54
C GLY A 47 9.89 23.25 -12.63
N GLY A 48 8.62 22.82 -12.62
CA GLY A 48 8.02 21.97 -13.64
C GLY A 48 8.05 20.48 -13.29
N ASN A 49 7.17 19.71 -13.94
CA ASN A 49 7.08 18.26 -13.75
C ASN A 49 8.07 17.55 -14.69
N THR A 50 9.13 16.95 -14.15
CA THR A 50 10.21 16.32 -14.92
C THR A 50 9.82 15.00 -15.58
N GLY A 51 8.71 14.39 -15.17
CA GLY A 51 8.13 13.18 -15.77
C GLY A 51 8.79 11.84 -15.38
N HIS A 52 10.08 11.82 -15.03
CA HIS A 52 10.82 10.58 -14.75
C HIS A 52 10.49 10.03 -13.34
N ARG A 53 9.75 8.93 -13.28
CA ARG A 53 9.37 8.28 -12.01
C ARG A 53 9.07 6.78 -12.18
N PRO A 54 9.28 5.95 -11.14
CA PRO A 54 8.89 4.56 -11.19
C PRO A 54 7.36 4.39 -11.17
N GLY A 55 6.86 3.42 -11.93
CA GLY A 55 5.47 2.96 -11.79
C GLY A 55 5.26 2.18 -10.48
N VAL A 56 4.01 1.79 -10.23
CA VAL A 56 3.67 0.87 -9.12
C VAL A 56 4.48 -0.42 -9.26
N LYS A 57 5.16 -0.85 -8.19
CA LYS A 57 6.13 -1.97 -8.19
C LYS A 57 7.26 -1.84 -9.22
N GLY A 58 7.61 -0.62 -9.63
CA GLY A 58 8.58 -0.32 -10.69
C GLY A 58 9.89 0.29 -10.20
N GLY A 59 10.11 0.37 -8.89
CA GLY A 59 11.26 1.05 -8.30
C GLY A 59 12.55 0.22 -8.21
N TYR A 60 12.52 -1.07 -8.53
CA TYR A 60 13.67 -1.96 -8.39
C TYR A 60 14.26 -2.35 -9.75
N PHE A 61 15.42 -1.85 -10.18
CA PHE A 61 16.17 -0.71 -9.63
C PHE A 61 16.60 0.18 -10.81
N PRO A 62 15.70 1.03 -11.36
CA PRO A 62 16.04 1.87 -12.48
C PRO A 62 17.15 2.85 -12.10
N VAL A 63 17.94 3.27 -13.07
CA VAL A 63 19.00 4.28 -12.88
C VAL A 63 18.42 5.70 -12.86
N PRO A 64 19.18 6.70 -12.39
CA PRO A 64 18.84 8.11 -12.59
C PRO A 64 18.56 8.42 -14.08
N PRO A 65 17.58 9.28 -14.41
CA PRO A 65 16.83 10.17 -13.51
C PRO A 65 15.56 9.57 -12.90
N VAL A 66 15.22 8.30 -13.16
CA VAL A 66 14.01 7.67 -12.58
C VAL A 66 14.18 7.43 -11.08
N ASP A 67 15.37 6.99 -10.68
CA ASP A 67 15.81 7.01 -9.28
C ASP A 67 16.40 8.39 -8.96
N SER A 68 15.63 9.21 -8.26
CA SER A 68 16.01 10.59 -7.90
C SER A 68 16.73 10.67 -6.55
N ALA A 69 16.82 9.55 -5.81
CA ALA A 69 17.32 9.52 -4.44
C ALA A 69 18.75 8.95 -4.30
N GLN A 70 19.47 8.71 -5.40
CA GLN A 70 20.83 8.18 -5.38
C GLN A 70 21.79 9.02 -4.51
N ASP A 71 21.79 10.35 -4.65
CA ASP A 71 22.66 11.25 -3.88
C ASP A 71 22.25 11.29 -2.40
N LEU A 72 20.94 11.29 -2.14
CA LEU A 72 20.39 11.24 -0.77
C LEU A 72 20.83 9.95 -0.06
N ARG A 73 20.68 8.79 -0.71
CA ARG A 73 21.16 7.50 -0.16
C ARG A 73 22.67 7.50 0.02
N SER A 74 23.43 8.06 -0.91
CA SER A 74 24.89 8.15 -0.81
C SER A 74 25.33 8.97 0.42
N ALA A 75 24.64 10.08 0.70
CA ALA A 75 24.89 10.87 1.92
C ALA A 75 24.59 10.08 3.20
N MET A 76 23.50 9.31 3.23
CA MET A 76 23.19 8.41 4.35
C MET A 76 24.29 7.36 4.54
N VAL A 77 24.76 6.73 3.46
CA VAL A 77 25.82 5.72 3.50
C VAL A 77 27.12 6.29 4.06
N LEU A 78 27.56 7.45 3.57
CA LEU A 78 28.80 8.08 4.05
C LEU A 78 28.73 8.40 5.55
N LEU A 79 27.59 8.91 6.04
CA LEU A 79 27.41 9.21 7.45
C LEU A 79 27.33 7.94 8.32
N LEU A 80 26.76 6.85 7.81
CA LEU A 80 26.76 5.56 8.51
C LEU A 80 28.17 5.02 8.71
N GLU A 81 28.98 5.06 7.64
CA GLU A 81 30.39 4.66 7.70
C GLU A 81 31.19 5.53 8.67
N GLU A 82 30.97 6.85 8.69
CA GLU A 82 31.60 7.77 9.65
C GLU A 82 31.24 7.44 11.11
N LEU A 83 29.99 6.99 11.35
CA LEU A 83 29.51 6.54 12.66
C LEU A 83 29.91 5.08 12.98
N GLY A 84 30.71 4.44 12.13
CA GLY A 84 31.23 3.09 12.35
C GLY A 84 30.20 1.98 12.09
N VAL A 85 29.17 2.23 11.28
CA VAL A 85 28.21 1.22 10.80
C VAL A 85 28.60 0.80 9.38
N PRO A 86 29.20 -0.40 9.18
CA PRO A 86 29.66 -0.81 7.86
C PRO A 86 28.48 -1.11 6.92
N VAL A 87 28.47 -0.47 5.76
CA VAL A 87 27.47 -0.59 4.72
C VAL A 87 27.94 -1.59 3.66
N GLU A 88 27.03 -2.45 3.19
CA GLU A 88 27.29 -3.44 2.14
C GLU A 88 26.64 -3.05 0.80
N VAL A 89 25.44 -2.45 0.86
CA VAL A 89 24.65 -2.11 -0.33
C VAL A 89 23.69 -0.98 -0.03
N HIS A 90 23.29 -0.23 -1.06
CA HIS A 90 22.12 0.63 -1.03
C HIS A 90 21.43 0.61 -2.40
N HIS A 91 20.11 0.65 -2.43
CA HIS A 91 19.32 0.72 -3.66
C HIS A 91 17.96 1.36 -3.42
N HIS A 92 17.32 1.76 -4.53
CA HIS A 92 15.88 1.99 -4.55
C HIS A 92 15.16 0.63 -4.48
N GLU A 93 14.09 0.58 -3.70
CA GLU A 93 13.25 -0.61 -3.50
C GLU A 93 12.07 -0.64 -4.46
N VAL A 94 11.17 -1.60 -4.31
CA VAL A 94 10.20 -1.94 -5.35
C VAL A 94 9.07 -0.93 -5.50
N ALA A 95 8.55 -0.37 -4.40
CA ALA A 95 7.43 0.54 -4.44
C ALA A 95 7.80 1.88 -5.08
N THR A 96 6.81 2.52 -5.70
CA THR A 96 6.89 3.93 -6.11
C THR A 96 7.05 4.85 -4.89
N ALA A 97 7.27 6.16 -5.13
CA ALA A 97 7.34 7.19 -4.10
C ALA A 97 8.50 7.04 -3.10
N GLY A 98 9.69 6.65 -3.58
CA GLY A 98 10.92 6.72 -2.80
C GLY A 98 11.12 5.61 -1.76
N GLN A 99 10.74 4.36 -2.06
CA GLN A 99 11.14 3.22 -1.22
C GLN A 99 12.63 2.94 -1.41
N MET A 100 13.35 2.64 -0.33
CA MET A 100 14.79 2.45 -0.33
C MET A 100 15.22 1.40 0.69
N GLU A 101 16.40 0.83 0.47
CA GLU A 101 17.09 -0.02 1.42
C GLU A 101 18.57 0.38 1.50
N ILE A 102 19.12 0.33 2.71
CA ILE A 102 20.57 0.37 2.97
C ILE A 102 20.92 -0.89 3.77
N GLY A 103 21.57 -1.83 3.11
CA GLY A 103 22.06 -3.05 3.73
C GLY A 103 23.38 -2.79 4.46
N THR A 104 23.44 -3.16 5.73
CA THR A 104 24.64 -3.02 6.58
C THR A 104 25.12 -4.39 7.05
N LYS A 105 26.41 -4.52 7.31
CA LYS A 105 27.02 -5.78 7.72
C LYS A 105 26.35 -6.39 8.96
N PHE A 106 26.26 -7.71 8.98
CA PHE A 106 25.80 -8.45 10.15
C PHE A 106 26.74 -8.24 11.36
N SER A 107 26.21 -8.35 12.57
CA SER A 107 27.00 -8.29 13.80
C SER A 107 26.36 -9.11 14.92
N THR A 108 26.95 -9.12 16.11
CA THR A 108 26.35 -9.78 17.28
C THR A 108 25.02 -9.10 17.66
N LEU A 109 24.12 -9.82 18.34
CA LEU A 109 22.75 -9.38 18.64
C LEU A 109 22.68 -7.92 19.12
N THR A 110 23.40 -7.56 20.19
CA THR A 110 23.36 -6.22 20.78
C THR A 110 23.94 -5.18 19.83
N GLN A 111 25.16 -5.41 19.35
CA GLN A 111 25.85 -4.48 18.44
C GLN A 111 25.04 -4.22 17.18
N ARG A 112 24.38 -5.26 16.63
CA ARG A 112 23.53 -5.09 15.46
C ARG A 112 22.28 -4.30 15.81
N ALA A 113 21.66 -4.51 16.96
CA ALA A 113 20.52 -3.69 17.38
C ALA A 113 20.91 -2.21 17.55
N ASP A 114 22.08 -1.91 18.11
CA ASP A 114 22.64 -0.56 18.19
C ASP A 114 22.76 0.06 16.79
N TRP A 115 23.38 -0.65 15.84
CA TRP A 115 23.53 -0.20 14.46
C TRP A 115 22.20 0.01 13.75
N THR A 116 21.15 -0.77 14.05
CA THR A 116 19.82 -0.55 13.47
C THR A 116 19.21 0.75 13.99
N GLN A 117 19.44 1.11 15.24
CA GLN A 117 19.01 2.40 15.79
C GLN A 117 19.77 3.57 15.14
N ILE A 118 21.08 3.43 14.96
CA ILE A 118 21.91 4.44 14.26
C ILE A 118 21.43 4.60 12.82
N LEU A 119 21.15 3.50 12.10
CA LEU A 119 20.61 3.51 10.75
C LEU A 119 19.32 4.31 10.65
N LYS A 120 18.34 4.02 11.51
CA LYS A 120 17.07 4.76 11.54
C LYS A 120 17.29 6.25 11.79
N TYR A 121 18.16 6.58 12.75
CA TYR A 121 18.49 7.95 13.10
C TYR A 121 19.15 8.71 11.93
N VAL A 122 20.15 8.12 11.28
CA VAL A 122 20.82 8.71 10.12
C VAL A 122 19.84 8.94 8.97
N VAL A 123 19.06 7.92 8.60
CA VAL A 123 18.07 8.02 7.51
C VAL A 123 17.09 9.16 7.77
N GLN A 124 16.54 9.26 8.99
CA GLN A 124 15.59 10.31 9.32
C GLN A 124 16.20 11.71 9.30
N ASN A 125 17.40 11.89 9.86
CA ASN A 125 18.02 13.20 9.95
C ASN A 125 18.60 13.67 8.61
N VAL A 126 19.15 12.77 7.80
CA VAL A 126 19.61 13.10 6.44
C VAL A 126 18.43 13.41 5.54
N ALA A 127 17.35 12.64 5.59
CA ALA A 127 16.13 13.00 4.85
C ALA A 127 15.62 14.40 5.26
N HIS A 128 15.60 14.68 6.56
CA HIS A 128 15.20 15.99 7.08
C HIS A 128 16.12 17.12 6.61
N SER A 129 17.44 16.93 6.59
CA SER A 129 18.38 17.95 6.12
C SER A 129 18.27 18.24 4.62
N TYR A 130 17.70 17.31 3.85
CA TYR A 130 17.36 17.47 2.43
C TYR A 130 15.94 18.03 2.22
N GLY A 131 15.25 18.46 3.28
CA GLY A 131 13.88 18.99 3.19
C GLY A 131 12.81 17.92 2.92
N LYS A 132 13.14 16.65 3.14
CA LYS A 132 12.26 15.49 2.97
C LYS A 132 11.89 14.87 4.32
N THR A 133 11.07 13.82 4.31
CA THR A 133 10.68 13.09 5.52
C THR A 133 10.75 11.59 5.29
N ALA A 134 11.52 10.89 6.12
CA ALA A 134 11.67 9.45 6.04
C ALA A 134 10.78 8.71 7.04
N THR A 135 10.24 7.56 6.63
CA THR A 135 9.46 6.68 7.49
C THR A 135 9.85 5.22 7.31
N PHE A 136 9.86 4.51 8.43
CA PHE A 136 10.10 3.07 8.54
C PHE A 136 8.78 2.30 8.75
N MET A 137 7.63 2.95 8.53
CA MET A 137 6.33 2.32 8.68
C MET A 137 6.19 1.10 7.75
N PRO A 138 5.63 -0.02 8.23
CA PRO A 138 5.52 -1.25 7.43
C PRO A 138 4.70 -1.09 6.15
N LYS A 139 3.67 -0.23 6.15
CA LYS A 139 2.78 -0.02 5.00
C LYS A 139 2.29 1.42 4.95
N PRO A 140 3.10 2.35 4.41
CA PRO A 140 2.69 3.75 4.27
C PRO A 140 1.75 3.97 3.06
N ILE A 141 1.87 3.15 2.01
CA ILE A 141 1.10 3.26 0.77
C ILE A 141 0.26 1.99 0.56
N VAL A 142 -1.01 2.16 0.20
CA VAL A 142 -1.92 1.06 -0.15
C VAL A 142 -1.71 0.70 -1.63
N GLY A 143 -1.63 -0.59 -1.95
CA GLY A 143 -1.55 -1.09 -3.33
C GLY A 143 -0.14 -1.22 -3.90
N ASP A 144 0.90 -0.87 -3.15
CA ASP A 144 2.31 -1.08 -3.53
C ASP A 144 3.09 -1.78 -2.39
N ASN A 145 4.37 -2.10 -2.57
CA ASN A 145 5.20 -2.76 -1.56
C ASN A 145 5.27 -1.97 -0.24
N GLY A 146 5.53 -2.67 0.85
CA GLY A 146 5.68 -2.10 2.19
C GLY A 146 7.04 -2.43 2.76
N SER A 147 7.48 -1.71 3.79
CA SER A 147 8.81 -1.84 4.36
C SER A 147 8.96 -3.09 5.26
N GLY A 148 9.83 -4.01 4.84
CA GLY A 148 10.27 -5.16 5.65
C GLY A 148 11.50 -4.88 6.52
N MET A 149 11.79 -5.80 7.45
CA MET A 149 13.08 -5.91 8.13
C MET A 149 13.56 -7.36 8.05
N HIS A 150 14.08 -7.77 6.89
CA HIS A 150 14.53 -9.15 6.68
C HIS A 150 15.67 -9.47 7.63
N THR A 151 15.45 -10.39 8.56
CA THR A 151 16.40 -10.65 9.65
C THR A 151 17.10 -11.97 9.42
N ALA A 152 18.35 -11.89 8.98
CA ALA A 152 19.17 -13.05 8.69
C ALA A 152 20.02 -13.53 9.88
N ARG A 153 20.23 -14.86 9.99
CA ARG A 153 21.12 -15.51 10.97
C ARG A 153 22.08 -16.51 10.32
N ASN A 154 23.38 -16.39 10.61
CA ASN A 154 24.49 -17.01 9.86
C ASN A 154 25.16 -18.26 10.48
N LEU A 155 24.50 -19.05 11.35
CA LEU A 155 25.20 -20.09 12.15
C LEU A 155 24.98 -21.54 11.72
N PHE A 156 24.77 -21.79 10.42
CA PHE A 156 23.95 -22.95 10.05
C PHE A 156 24.33 -23.72 8.79
N ALA A 157 25.59 -23.67 8.36
CA ALA A 157 26.05 -24.53 7.26
C ALA A 157 26.09 -26.02 7.67
N GLY A 158 25.62 -26.90 6.78
CA GLY A 158 25.69 -28.36 6.92
C GLY A 158 25.30 -29.06 5.64
N ASP A 159 25.05 -30.37 5.72
CA ASP A 159 24.82 -31.24 4.56
C ASP A 159 23.33 -31.52 4.27
N GLY A 160 22.41 -30.80 4.93
CA GLY A 160 20.96 -30.93 4.74
C GLY A 160 20.40 -30.07 3.61
N TYR A 161 19.07 -29.95 3.57
CA TYR A 161 18.35 -29.17 2.56
C TYR A 161 18.89 -27.73 2.45
N ALA A 162 19.08 -27.24 1.22
CA ALA A 162 19.70 -25.94 0.91
C ALA A 162 21.09 -25.71 1.55
N GLY A 163 21.82 -26.77 1.92
CA GLY A 163 23.13 -26.68 2.57
C GLY A 163 23.04 -26.27 4.05
N LEU A 164 21.90 -26.52 4.69
CA LEU A 164 21.63 -26.24 6.10
C LEU A 164 21.95 -27.45 6.99
N SER A 165 22.47 -27.20 8.18
CA SER A 165 22.64 -28.25 9.21
C SER A 165 21.29 -28.67 9.81
N GLU A 166 21.22 -29.85 10.44
CA GLU A 166 20.03 -30.26 11.20
C GLU A 166 19.68 -29.27 12.33
N THR A 167 20.70 -28.70 12.98
CA THR A 167 20.50 -27.65 14.00
C THR A 167 19.84 -26.41 13.41
N ALA A 168 20.14 -26.08 12.15
CA ALA A 168 19.49 -25.00 11.43
C ALA A 168 18.01 -25.29 11.20
N LEU A 169 17.69 -26.50 10.75
CA LEU A 169 16.30 -26.92 10.54
C LEU A 169 15.53 -26.81 11.85
N TYR A 170 16.09 -27.30 12.96
CA TYR A 170 15.44 -27.14 14.26
C TYR A 170 15.27 -25.70 14.70
N TYR A 171 16.24 -24.83 14.41
CA TYR A 171 16.08 -23.39 14.64
C TYR A 171 14.90 -22.82 13.84
N ILE A 172 14.78 -23.16 12.54
CA ILE A 172 13.64 -22.76 11.70
C ILE A 172 12.33 -23.30 12.30
N GLY A 173 12.30 -24.55 12.75
CA GLY A 173 11.11 -25.15 13.34
C GLY A 173 10.65 -24.41 14.59
N GLY A 174 11.59 -23.92 15.41
CA GLY A 174 11.27 -23.02 16.52
C GLY A 174 10.66 -21.69 16.08
N ILE A 175 11.23 -21.05 15.06
CA ILE A 175 10.67 -19.81 14.49
C ILE A 175 9.25 -20.02 13.95
N ILE A 176 9.02 -21.10 13.20
CA ILE A 176 7.71 -21.41 12.61
C ILE A 176 6.68 -21.75 13.70
N LYS A 177 7.05 -22.60 14.67
CA LYS A 177 6.17 -22.98 15.78
C LYS A 177 5.67 -21.77 16.55
N HIS A 178 6.57 -20.81 16.81
CA HIS A 178 6.28 -19.63 17.62
C HIS A 178 5.91 -18.39 16.78
N ALA A 179 5.70 -18.53 15.46
CA ALA A 179 5.55 -17.39 14.55
C ALA A 179 4.42 -16.42 14.95
N LYS A 180 3.28 -16.96 15.41
CA LYS A 180 2.14 -16.15 15.85
C LYS A 180 2.45 -15.32 17.10
N ALA A 181 3.10 -15.91 18.10
CA ALA A 181 3.55 -15.18 19.29
C ALA A 181 4.67 -14.18 18.94
N LEU A 182 5.58 -14.54 18.04
CA LEU A 182 6.63 -13.65 17.55
C LEU A 182 6.07 -12.40 16.87
N ASN A 183 4.97 -12.50 16.11
CA ASN A 183 4.35 -11.34 15.46
C ASN A 183 4.04 -10.20 16.44
N ALA A 184 3.70 -10.50 17.70
CA ALA A 184 3.46 -9.46 18.69
C ALA A 184 4.68 -8.55 18.94
N ILE A 185 5.90 -9.10 18.81
CA ILE A 185 7.17 -8.41 19.09
C ILE A 185 7.85 -7.96 17.78
N THR A 186 7.81 -8.79 16.73
CA THR A 186 8.46 -8.53 15.44
C THR A 186 7.60 -7.70 14.48
N ASN A 187 6.30 -7.61 14.75
CA ASN A 187 5.30 -6.86 13.97
C ASN A 187 4.39 -6.04 14.92
N PRO A 188 4.96 -5.13 15.73
CA PRO A 188 4.31 -4.72 16.97
C PRO A 188 3.37 -3.52 16.81
N GLY A 189 2.80 -3.31 15.62
CA GLY A 189 1.91 -2.18 15.34
C GLY A 189 0.76 -2.58 14.41
N THR A 190 -0.37 -1.88 14.50
CA THR A 190 -1.55 -2.17 13.64
C THR A 190 -1.29 -1.90 12.15
N ASN A 191 -0.22 -1.16 11.81
CA ASN A 191 0.23 -0.95 10.42
C ASN A 191 1.01 -2.17 9.87
N SER A 192 1.67 -2.96 10.70
CA SER A 192 2.39 -4.18 10.32
C SER A 192 1.50 -5.18 9.57
N TYR A 193 0.27 -5.35 10.06
CA TYR A 193 -0.70 -6.29 9.49
C TYR A 193 -1.35 -5.80 8.19
N LYS A 194 -1.06 -4.55 7.77
CA LYS A 194 -1.38 -4.06 6.42
C LYS A 194 -0.29 -4.43 5.40
N ARG A 195 0.91 -4.78 5.87
CA ARG A 195 2.01 -5.34 5.07
C ARG A 195 1.90 -6.85 4.92
N LEU A 196 1.54 -7.56 5.99
CA LEU A 196 1.40 -9.03 6.04
C LEU A 196 0.12 -9.52 5.33
N VAL A 197 -0.05 -9.11 4.07
CA VAL A 197 -1.10 -9.56 3.17
C VAL A 197 -0.46 -10.19 1.93
N PRO A 198 -1.13 -11.12 1.23
CA PRO A 198 -0.57 -11.75 0.03
C PRO A 198 -0.13 -10.73 -1.05
N HIS A 199 0.81 -11.13 -1.92
CA HIS A 199 1.27 -10.42 -3.14
C HIS A 199 2.29 -9.28 -2.98
N TYR A 200 2.93 -9.11 -1.81
CA TYR A 200 4.01 -8.14 -1.58
C TYR A 200 5.31 -8.83 -1.17
N GLU A 201 5.94 -9.39 -2.19
CA GLU A 201 7.31 -9.88 -2.29
C GLU A 201 7.82 -11.12 -1.54
N ALA A 202 8.76 -11.73 -2.26
CA ALA A 202 9.33 -13.06 -2.15
C ALA A 202 10.89 -12.95 -2.19
N PRO A 203 11.62 -13.94 -1.66
CA PRO A 203 13.03 -13.80 -1.24
C PRO A 203 14.10 -13.53 -2.30
N HIS A 204 15.23 -12.97 -1.85
CA HIS A 204 16.49 -12.82 -2.59
C HIS A 204 17.63 -13.66 -1.95
N PRO A 205 18.34 -14.52 -2.70
CA PRO A 205 19.37 -15.39 -2.13
C PRO A 205 20.77 -14.76 -2.21
N LYS A 206 21.32 -14.29 -1.08
CA LYS A 206 22.78 -14.12 -0.91
C LYS A 206 23.27 -14.70 0.41
N GLY A 207 24.05 -15.79 0.34
CA GLY A 207 24.69 -16.41 1.50
C GLY A 207 23.88 -17.53 2.17
N ARG A 208 24.57 -18.48 2.80
CA ARG A 208 23.95 -19.61 3.54
C ARG A 208 23.49 -19.13 4.91
N ARG A 209 22.27 -18.61 4.95
CA ARG A 209 21.64 -18.01 6.14
C ARG A 209 20.15 -18.29 6.12
N ILE A 210 19.54 -18.30 7.30
CA ILE A 210 18.08 -18.30 7.43
C ILE A 210 17.64 -16.85 7.51
N GLU A 211 16.62 -16.48 6.75
CA GLU A 211 16.05 -15.14 6.74
C GLU A 211 14.59 -15.17 7.18
N ALA A 212 14.30 -14.58 8.33
CA ALA A 212 12.93 -14.31 8.74
C ALA A 212 12.47 -13.01 8.06
N ARG A 213 11.50 -13.10 7.13
CA ARG A 213 11.01 -11.95 6.34
C ARG A 213 9.76 -11.28 6.89
N PHE A 214 9.09 -11.91 7.85
CA PHE A 214 7.92 -11.32 8.49
C PHE A 214 8.23 -10.10 9.37
N PRO A 215 9.37 -9.97 10.08
CA PRO A 215 9.64 -8.77 10.88
C PRO A 215 9.60 -7.49 10.05
N ASP A 216 9.26 -6.38 10.69
CA ASP A 216 9.24 -5.07 10.07
C ASP A 216 9.98 -4.02 10.92
N PRO A 217 10.32 -2.85 10.32
CA PRO A 217 11.13 -1.84 11.00
C PRO A 217 10.41 -1.10 12.12
N LEU A 218 9.12 -1.36 12.38
CA LEU A 218 8.42 -0.82 13.56
C LEU A 218 8.88 -1.54 14.84
N ALA A 219 9.42 -2.76 14.71
CA ALA A 219 9.96 -3.49 15.83
C ALA A 219 11.15 -2.79 16.49
N ASN A 220 11.18 -2.88 17.82
CA ASN A 220 12.38 -2.57 18.60
C ASN A 220 13.41 -3.68 18.29
N PRO A 221 14.58 -3.35 17.70
CA PRO A 221 15.52 -4.36 17.22
C PRO A 221 16.08 -5.23 18.35
N TYR A 222 16.27 -4.69 19.55
CA TYR A 222 16.74 -5.48 20.70
C TYR A 222 15.73 -6.57 21.07
N LEU A 223 14.45 -6.22 21.13
CA LEU A 223 13.37 -7.15 21.46
C LEU A 223 13.14 -8.15 20.33
N CYS A 224 13.14 -7.68 19.08
CA CYS A 224 12.97 -8.50 17.88
C CYS A 224 14.05 -9.59 17.80
N PHE A 225 15.33 -9.23 17.91
CA PHE A 225 16.41 -10.20 17.78
C PHE A 225 16.44 -11.16 18.96
N SER A 226 16.15 -10.68 20.17
CA SER A 226 16.05 -11.53 21.36
C SER A 226 14.91 -12.55 21.22
N ALA A 227 13.72 -12.11 20.80
CA ALA A 227 12.58 -13.00 20.61
C ALA A 227 12.84 -14.05 19.52
N LEU A 228 13.39 -13.65 18.38
CA LEU A 228 13.79 -14.57 17.31
C LEU A 228 14.86 -15.57 17.79
N LEU A 229 15.85 -15.12 18.58
CA LEU A 229 16.85 -16.02 19.15
C LEU A 229 16.21 -17.04 20.08
N MET A 230 15.35 -16.60 21.00
CA MET A 230 14.69 -17.47 21.97
C MET A 230 13.80 -18.51 21.29
N ALA A 231 13.01 -18.12 20.29
CA ALA A 231 12.17 -19.05 19.53
C ALA A 231 13.00 -20.12 18.82
N GLY A 232 14.08 -19.73 18.14
CA GLY A 232 14.91 -20.71 17.45
C GLY A 232 15.76 -21.57 18.41
N LEU A 233 16.12 -21.07 19.60
CA LEU A 233 16.73 -21.88 20.66
C LEU A 233 15.75 -22.92 21.22
N ASP A 234 14.47 -22.58 21.40
CA ASP A 234 13.42 -23.56 21.75
C ASP A 234 13.33 -24.66 20.70
N GLY A 235 13.34 -24.26 19.43
CA GLY A 235 13.40 -25.15 18.27
C GLY A 235 14.52 -26.18 18.37
N ILE A 236 15.75 -25.71 18.61
CA ILE A 236 16.93 -26.58 18.77
C ILE A 236 16.80 -27.49 19.99
N GLN A 237 16.41 -26.95 21.14
CA GLN A 237 16.32 -27.70 22.40
C GLN A 237 15.29 -28.84 22.30
N ASN A 238 14.16 -28.58 21.64
CA ASN A 238 13.06 -29.52 21.49
C ASN A 238 13.10 -30.31 20.17
N LYS A 239 14.15 -30.11 19.35
CA LYS A 239 14.32 -30.76 18.04
C LYS A 239 13.08 -30.63 17.13
N ILE A 240 12.52 -29.43 17.08
CA ILE A 240 11.28 -29.15 16.35
C ILE A 240 11.61 -29.08 14.85
N HIS A 241 11.13 -30.03 14.05
CA HIS A 241 11.33 -29.99 12.60
C HIS A 241 10.38 -28.96 11.94
N PRO A 242 10.83 -28.15 10.97
CA PRO A 242 10.02 -27.11 10.33
C PRO A 242 8.97 -27.64 9.34
N GLY A 243 8.81 -28.96 9.22
CA GLY A 243 8.12 -29.60 8.11
C GLY A 243 8.94 -29.60 6.81
N ASP A 244 8.32 -30.04 5.72
CA ASP A 244 8.93 -30.06 4.40
C ASP A 244 8.93 -28.65 3.77
N ALA A 245 9.97 -28.35 3.00
CA ALA A 245 10.08 -27.07 2.30
C ALA A 245 9.04 -26.98 1.17
N ALA A 246 8.47 -25.78 1.00
CA ALA A 246 7.60 -25.46 -0.13
C ALA A 246 8.37 -24.63 -1.16
N ASP A 247 8.75 -25.25 -2.28
CA ASP A 247 9.51 -24.61 -3.37
C ASP A 247 8.61 -23.94 -4.44
N LYS A 248 7.29 -23.98 -4.25
CA LYS A 248 6.30 -23.36 -5.15
C LYS A 248 6.07 -21.90 -4.76
N ASN A 249 5.57 -21.10 -5.71
CA ASN A 249 5.02 -19.79 -5.37
C ASN A 249 3.79 -19.97 -4.47
N LEU A 250 3.90 -19.58 -3.21
CA LEU A 250 2.83 -19.73 -2.22
C LEU A 250 1.57 -18.91 -2.57
N TYR A 251 1.71 -17.86 -3.39
CA TYR A 251 0.57 -17.03 -3.81
C TYR A 251 -0.30 -17.66 -4.89
N ASP A 252 0.21 -18.69 -5.58
CA ASP A 252 -0.47 -19.36 -6.69
C ASP A 252 -0.95 -20.77 -6.28
N LEU A 253 -0.95 -21.09 -4.99
CA LEU A 253 -1.41 -22.38 -4.50
C LEU A 253 -2.93 -22.54 -4.69
N PRO A 254 -3.41 -23.73 -5.09
CA PRO A 254 -4.82 -24.04 -5.06
C PRO A 254 -5.42 -23.85 -3.64
N PRO A 255 -6.68 -23.41 -3.50
CA PRO A 255 -7.29 -23.15 -2.19
C PRO A 255 -7.26 -24.32 -1.20
N GLU A 256 -7.23 -25.55 -1.69
CA GLU A 256 -7.07 -26.76 -0.88
C GLU A 256 -5.65 -26.95 -0.32
N GLU A 257 -4.60 -26.60 -1.07
CA GLU A 257 -3.22 -26.64 -0.62
C GLU A 257 -2.93 -25.46 0.32
N ASP A 258 -3.44 -24.27 0.00
CA ASP A 258 -3.27 -23.03 0.78
C ASP A 258 -3.78 -23.17 2.23
N LYS A 259 -4.93 -23.84 2.42
CA LYS A 259 -5.51 -24.10 3.75
C LYS A 259 -4.63 -24.95 4.67
N LEU A 260 -3.70 -25.72 4.11
CA LEU A 260 -2.79 -26.57 4.87
C LEU A 260 -1.54 -25.82 5.32
N ILE A 261 -1.28 -24.63 4.78
CA ILE A 261 -0.12 -23.82 5.11
C ILE A 261 -0.41 -23.01 6.39
N PRO A 262 0.36 -23.20 7.48
CA PRO A 262 0.23 -22.36 8.65
C PRO A 262 0.54 -20.90 8.30
N THR A 263 -0.31 -19.99 8.75
CA THR A 263 -0.17 -18.54 8.52
C THR A 263 0.19 -17.79 9.80
N VAL A 264 0.83 -16.63 9.60
CA VAL A 264 1.05 -15.63 10.65
C VAL A 264 -0.27 -14.96 11.07
N CYS A 265 -0.26 -14.23 12.18
CA CYS A 265 -1.44 -13.51 12.64
C CYS A 265 -1.92 -12.46 11.63
N ALA A 266 -3.24 -12.31 11.51
CA ALA A 266 -3.88 -11.34 10.63
C ALA A 266 -4.04 -9.96 11.27
N SER A 267 -3.87 -9.86 12.59
CA SER A 267 -4.00 -8.60 13.33
C SER A 267 -3.13 -8.57 14.60
N LEU A 268 -2.89 -7.36 15.12
CA LEU A 268 -2.07 -7.17 16.31
C LEU A 268 -2.72 -7.80 17.55
N ASP A 269 -4.04 -7.72 17.70
CA ASP A 269 -4.76 -8.35 18.81
C ASP A 269 -4.70 -9.89 18.77
N GLU A 270 -4.75 -10.50 17.58
CA GLU A 270 -4.51 -11.95 17.45
C GLU A 270 -3.09 -12.30 17.89
N ALA A 271 -2.10 -11.52 17.46
CA ALA A 271 -0.70 -11.74 17.83
C ALA A 271 -0.46 -11.56 19.33
N LEU A 272 -1.09 -10.56 19.97
CA LEU A 272 -0.99 -10.34 21.41
C LEU A 272 -1.64 -11.49 22.20
N ALA A 273 -2.79 -12.00 21.75
CA ALA A 273 -3.39 -13.19 22.34
C ALA A 273 -2.53 -14.45 22.15
N ALA A 274 -1.87 -14.60 20.99
CA ALA A 274 -0.94 -15.69 20.75
C ALA A 274 0.32 -15.58 21.64
N LEU A 275 0.85 -14.37 21.85
CA LEU A 275 1.95 -14.12 22.78
C LEU A 275 1.56 -14.44 24.22
N ASP A 276 0.34 -14.09 24.64
CA ASP A 276 -0.16 -14.43 25.97
C ASP A 276 -0.24 -15.95 26.20
N ALA A 277 -0.72 -16.68 25.17
CA ALA A 277 -0.88 -18.12 25.21
C ALA A 277 0.43 -18.91 25.07
N ASP A 278 1.46 -18.35 24.42
CA ASP A 278 2.71 -19.03 24.08
C ASP A 278 3.94 -18.16 24.38
N ARG A 279 4.15 -17.86 25.67
CA ARG A 279 5.27 -17.02 26.16
C ARG A 279 6.42 -17.79 26.81
N ASP A 280 6.25 -19.09 27.07
CA ASP A 280 7.21 -19.88 27.85
C ASP A 280 8.59 -19.94 27.18
N PHE A 281 8.66 -19.92 25.85
CA PHE A 281 9.92 -19.93 25.13
C PHE A 281 10.73 -18.63 25.36
N LEU A 282 10.06 -17.50 25.63
CA LEU A 282 10.70 -16.20 25.90
C LEU A 282 11.21 -16.09 27.33
N THR A 283 10.51 -16.69 28.29
CA THR A 283 10.82 -16.52 29.72
C THR A 283 11.98 -17.39 30.20
N ARG A 284 12.41 -18.36 29.39
CA ARG A 284 13.55 -19.24 29.71
C ARG A 284 14.81 -18.42 29.97
N GLY A 285 15.52 -18.80 31.03
CA GLY A 285 16.74 -18.10 31.45
C GLY A 285 16.52 -16.68 31.95
N GLY A 286 15.26 -16.24 32.15
CA GLY A 286 14.94 -14.89 32.60
C GLY A 286 15.21 -13.81 31.56
N VAL A 287 15.25 -14.15 30.27
CA VAL A 287 15.47 -13.18 29.18
C VAL A 287 14.31 -12.20 29.07
N PHE A 288 13.08 -12.71 29.15
CA PHE A 288 11.87 -11.91 29.33
C PHE A 288 11.18 -12.31 30.65
N SER A 289 10.58 -11.36 31.36
CA SER A 289 9.74 -11.65 32.53
C SER A 289 8.25 -11.66 32.14
N ASN A 290 7.43 -12.44 32.83
CA ASN A 290 5.97 -12.40 32.63
C ASN A 290 5.41 -11.00 32.88
N GLU A 291 5.88 -10.29 33.91
CA GLU A 291 5.47 -8.91 34.21
C GLU A 291 5.75 -7.97 33.02
N TRP A 292 6.90 -8.12 32.36
CA TRP A 292 7.21 -7.34 31.17
C TRP A 292 6.28 -7.69 30.01
N ILE A 293 6.01 -8.98 29.77
CA ILE A 293 5.13 -9.43 28.68
C ILE A 293 3.69 -8.94 28.91
N ASP A 294 3.18 -9.05 30.13
CA ASP A 294 1.85 -8.58 30.51
C ASP A 294 1.74 -7.06 30.29
N SER A 295 2.73 -6.29 30.76
CA SER A 295 2.78 -4.83 30.56
C SER A 295 2.89 -4.45 29.09
N TYR A 296 3.65 -5.22 28.31
CA TYR A 296 3.80 -5.02 26.87
C TYR A 296 2.47 -5.25 26.13
N ILE A 297 1.74 -6.31 26.48
CA ILE A 297 0.43 -6.61 25.91
C ILE A 297 -0.56 -5.49 26.23
N GLU A 298 -0.60 -5.04 27.48
CA GLU A 298 -1.47 -3.93 27.89
C GLU A 298 -1.17 -2.65 27.10
N LEU A 299 0.11 -2.29 26.98
CA LEU A 299 0.56 -1.14 26.20
C LEU A 299 0.11 -1.23 24.74
N LYS A 300 0.32 -2.39 24.09
CA LYS A 300 -0.02 -2.57 22.67
C LYS A 300 -1.51 -2.67 22.40
N MET A 301 -2.31 -3.14 23.36
CA MET A 301 -3.77 -3.10 23.27
C MET A 301 -4.33 -1.68 23.22
N GLN A 302 -3.60 -0.67 23.72
CA GLN A 302 -4.00 0.74 23.57
C GLN A 302 -4.00 1.17 22.09
N GLU A 303 -3.00 0.76 21.30
CA GLU A 303 -2.93 1.04 19.85
C GLU A 303 -4.06 0.33 19.08
N VAL A 304 -4.34 -0.92 19.46
CA VAL A 304 -5.46 -1.70 18.90
C VAL A 304 -6.78 -0.97 19.15
N ASN A 305 -7.04 -0.58 20.40
CA ASN A 305 -8.30 0.05 20.77
C ASN A 305 -8.44 1.42 20.12
N LEU A 306 -7.37 2.23 20.04
CA LEU A 306 -7.39 3.50 19.33
C LEU A 306 -7.79 3.32 17.86
N THR A 307 -7.22 2.33 17.18
CA THR A 307 -7.56 2.03 15.78
C THR A 307 -9.01 1.55 15.65
N ARG A 308 -9.48 0.66 16.55
CA ARG A 308 -10.86 0.14 16.54
C ARG A 308 -11.93 1.21 16.78
N MET A 309 -11.62 2.23 17.56
CA MET A 309 -12.54 3.33 17.88
C MET A 309 -12.47 4.48 16.87
N THR A 310 -11.61 4.39 15.84
CA THR A 310 -11.44 5.42 14.81
C THR A 310 -12.08 4.95 13.51
N THR A 311 -13.13 5.64 13.05
CA THR A 311 -13.81 5.30 11.80
C THR A 311 -12.89 5.49 10.59
N HIS A 312 -12.77 4.47 9.75
CA HIS A 312 -11.91 4.49 8.57
C HIS A 312 -12.65 5.07 7.34
N PRO A 313 -12.01 5.84 6.44
CA PRO A 313 -12.69 6.43 5.28
C PRO A 313 -13.32 5.39 4.32
N VAL A 314 -12.71 4.20 4.24
CA VAL A 314 -13.27 3.07 3.45
C VAL A 314 -14.62 2.60 4.01
N GLU A 315 -14.87 2.72 5.32
CA GLU A 315 -16.17 2.37 5.91
C GLU A 315 -17.29 3.28 5.38
N PHE A 316 -17.01 4.53 5.03
CA PHE A 316 -18.00 5.40 4.39
C PHE A 316 -18.32 4.93 2.97
N ALA A 317 -17.31 4.48 2.21
CA ALA A 317 -17.56 3.89 0.89
C ALA A 317 -18.41 2.61 0.97
N MET A 318 -18.24 1.82 2.03
CA MET A 318 -18.97 0.56 2.22
C MET A 318 -20.36 0.73 2.84
N TYR A 319 -20.50 1.63 3.82
CA TYR A 319 -21.64 1.62 4.75
C TYR A 319 -22.43 2.93 4.79
N TYR A 320 -21.91 4.06 4.28
CA TYR A 320 -22.61 5.35 4.37
C TYR A 320 -23.98 5.31 3.69
N SER A 321 -24.05 4.63 2.55
CA SER A 321 -25.27 4.46 1.76
C SER A 321 -25.85 3.06 1.92
N LEU A 322 -25.94 2.53 3.15
CA LEU A 322 -26.76 1.35 3.46
C LEU A 322 -28.23 1.64 3.10
N LEU A 323 -28.56 1.51 1.81
CA LEU A 323 -29.88 1.75 1.28
C LEU A 323 -30.83 0.70 1.84
N ALA A 324 -32.09 1.08 2.05
CA ALA A 324 -33.18 0.12 1.96
C ALA A 324 -33.12 -0.45 0.52
N GLN A 325 -32.52 -1.64 0.35
CA GLN A 325 -32.24 -2.23 -0.96
C GLN A 325 -33.49 -2.68 -1.74
N ALA A 326 -34.67 -2.29 -1.28
CA ALA A 326 -35.94 -2.69 -1.85
C ALA A 326 -37.00 -1.61 -1.61
N GLU A 327 -37.85 -1.44 -2.62
CA GLU A 327 -39.06 -0.63 -2.51
C GLU A 327 -39.89 -1.12 -1.32
N VAL A 328 -40.22 -0.21 -0.39
CA VAL A 328 -41.05 -0.55 0.76
C VAL A 328 -42.51 -0.43 0.35
N TYR A 329 -43.28 -1.49 0.47
CA TYR A 329 -44.71 -1.51 0.22
C TYR A 329 -45.49 -1.47 1.53
N LYS A 330 -46.55 -0.66 1.57
CA LYS A 330 -47.52 -0.59 2.66
C LYS A 330 -48.75 -1.44 2.31
N TYR A 331 -49.10 -2.39 3.16
CA TYR A 331 -50.34 -3.17 3.08
C TYR A 331 -51.29 -2.78 4.22
N ILE A 332 -52.59 -2.75 3.92
CA ILE A 332 -53.64 -2.54 4.92
C ILE A 332 -54.59 -3.73 4.81
N ASP A 333 -54.73 -4.49 5.89
CA ASP A 333 -55.63 -5.65 5.91
C ASP A 333 -57.11 -5.23 6.06
N ALA A 334 -58.02 -6.20 5.97
CA ALA A 334 -59.47 -5.95 6.06
C ALA A 334 -59.92 -5.40 7.43
N ASN A 335 -59.10 -5.55 8.48
CA ASN A 335 -59.35 -5.03 9.83
C ASN A 335 -58.72 -3.64 10.03
N GLY A 336 -58.04 -3.09 9.02
CA GLY A 336 -57.37 -1.80 9.07
C GLY A 336 -55.94 -1.85 9.60
N ASN A 337 -55.35 -3.02 9.84
CA ASN A 337 -53.98 -3.13 10.33
C ASN A 337 -52.98 -2.82 9.21
N VAL A 338 -51.95 -2.04 9.54
CA VAL A 338 -50.91 -1.63 8.60
C VAL A 338 -49.68 -2.53 8.75
N THR A 339 -49.18 -3.08 7.66
CA THR A 339 -47.89 -3.79 7.61
C THR A 339 -47.00 -3.23 6.49
N PHE A 340 -45.69 -3.30 6.68
CA PHE A 340 -44.70 -2.90 5.69
C PHE A 340 -43.89 -4.12 5.24
N THR A 341 -43.61 -4.20 3.95
CA THR A 341 -42.83 -5.29 3.36
C THR A 341 -41.90 -4.74 2.29
N ASN A 342 -40.76 -5.38 2.12
CA ASN A 342 -39.82 -5.13 1.03
C ASN A 342 -40.06 -6.07 -0.18
N VAL A 343 -41.13 -6.87 -0.14
CA VAL A 343 -41.56 -7.78 -1.20
C VAL A 343 -42.93 -7.34 -1.73
N PRO A 344 -43.13 -7.20 -3.06
CA PRO A 344 -44.41 -6.84 -3.62
C PRO A 344 -45.46 -7.94 -3.35
N ILE A 345 -46.42 -7.65 -2.46
CA ILE A 345 -47.56 -8.52 -2.18
C ILE A 345 -48.85 -7.92 -2.73
N LYS A 346 -49.80 -8.77 -3.13
CA LYS A 346 -51.07 -8.35 -3.73
C LYS A 346 -51.86 -7.46 -2.75
N GLY A 347 -52.14 -6.22 -3.16
CA GLY A 347 -52.85 -5.23 -2.36
C GLY A 347 -51.95 -4.27 -1.58
N ALA A 348 -50.63 -4.50 -1.55
CA ALA A 348 -49.68 -3.53 -0.99
C ALA A 348 -49.35 -2.45 -2.03
N LYS A 349 -49.14 -1.21 -1.57
CA LYS A 349 -48.78 -0.07 -2.41
C LYS A 349 -47.35 0.37 -2.13
N PRO A 350 -46.54 0.67 -3.15
CA PRO A 350 -45.18 1.18 -2.93
C PRO A 350 -45.24 2.51 -2.19
N MET A 351 -44.30 2.70 -1.27
CA MET A 351 -44.10 3.97 -0.58
C MET A 351 -43.23 4.87 -1.45
N HIS A 352 -43.87 5.85 -2.08
CA HIS A 352 -43.17 6.97 -2.70
C HIS A 352 -43.16 8.13 -1.71
N LEU A 353 -41.98 8.46 -1.20
CA LEU A 353 -41.78 9.71 -0.50
C LEU A 353 -41.84 10.81 -1.57
N ALA A 354 -42.71 11.80 -1.38
CA ALA A 354 -42.61 13.01 -2.18
C ALA A 354 -41.18 13.54 -2.01
N PRO A 355 -40.44 13.84 -3.11
CA PRO A 355 -39.16 14.48 -2.96
C PRO A 355 -39.40 15.74 -2.14
N LEU A 356 -38.64 15.92 -1.05
CA LEU A 356 -38.60 17.21 -0.38
C LEU A 356 -38.16 18.21 -1.46
N SER A 357 -39.12 18.96 -1.98
CA SER A 357 -38.87 19.94 -3.04
C SER A 357 -37.90 20.93 -2.45
N THR A 358 -36.64 20.82 -2.88
CA THR A 358 -35.53 21.71 -2.54
C THR A 358 -35.27 21.82 -1.03
N TYR A 359 -34.08 21.43 -0.58
CA TYR A 359 -33.40 22.33 0.36
C TYR A 359 -33.44 23.68 -0.33
N GLY A 360 -34.25 24.61 0.17
CA GLY A 360 -34.12 26.00 -0.23
C GLY A 360 -32.65 26.30 -0.05
N THR A 361 -31.96 26.58 -1.16
CA THR A 361 -30.71 27.29 -1.08
C THR A 361 -31.01 28.41 -0.12
N SER A 362 -30.36 28.39 1.07
CA SER A 362 -30.47 29.50 2.00
C SER A 362 -30.44 30.72 1.12
N SER A 363 -31.52 31.50 1.12
CA SER A 363 -31.59 32.72 0.35
C SER A 363 -30.24 33.35 0.56
N LYS A 364 -29.41 33.47 -0.49
CA LYS A 364 -28.30 34.39 -0.43
C LYS A 364 -28.96 35.63 0.11
N SER A 365 -28.66 35.98 1.35
CA SER A 365 -29.05 37.25 1.90
C SER A 365 -28.64 38.20 0.81
N LYS A 366 -29.62 38.82 0.12
CA LYS A 366 -29.34 39.84 -0.85
C LYS A 366 -28.35 40.75 -0.11
N PRO A 367 -27.11 40.91 -0.58
CA PRO A 367 -26.29 41.98 -0.05
C PRO A 367 -27.17 43.20 -0.13
N ALA A 368 -27.34 43.89 1.00
CA ALA A 368 -28.04 45.16 1.02
C ALA A 368 -27.56 45.94 -0.21
N SER A 369 -28.50 46.50 -0.97
CA SER A 369 -28.22 47.25 -2.19
C SER A 369 -27.24 48.37 -1.87
N SER A 370 -25.95 48.08 -1.95
CA SER A 370 -24.91 49.08 -2.05
C SER A 370 -25.02 49.62 -3.46
N ALA A 371 -25.28 50.92 -3.54
CA ALA A 371 -25.30 51.70 -4.75
C ALA A 371 -24.19 51.26 -5.72
N GLY A 372 -24.52 51.22 -7.01
CA GLY A 372 -23.72 50.61 -8.08
C GLY A 372 -22.21 50.83 -7.95
N GLY A 373 -21.51 49.77 -7.54
CA GLY A 373 -20.08 49.63 -7.75
C GLY A 373 -19.86 48.97 -9.11
N LYS A 374 -19.12 49.66 -9.99
CA LYS A 374 -18.64 49.12 -11.27
C LYS A 374 -17.89 47.78 -11.03
N PRO A 375 -17.95 46.83 -11.98
CA PRO A 375 -17.16 45.61 -11.89
C PRO A 375 -15.68 45.99 -11.76
N ALA A 376 -14.93 45.22 -10.95
CA ALA A 376 -13.50 45.42 -10.77
C ALA A 376 -12.83 45.44 -12.14
N SER A 377 -12.33 46.62 -12.53
CA SER A 377 -11.54 46.79 -13.73
C SER A 377 -10.22 46.07 -13.53
N THR A 378 -9.79 45.35 -14.57
CA THR A 378 -8.42 44.88 -14.72
C THR A 378 -7.45 46.01 -14.34
N PRO A 379 -6.36 45.73 -13.60
CA PRO A 379 -5.35 46.73 -13.28
C PRO A 379 -4.87 47.44 -14.56
N ASP A 380 -4.81 48.77 -14.54
CA ASP A 380 -4.35 49.56 -15.68
C ASP A 380 -2.96 49.07 -16.12
N GLY A 381 -2.89 48.52 -17.34
CA GLY A 381 -1.67 47.94 -17.93
C GLY A 381 -1.69 46.43 -18.19
N TYR A 382 -2.73 45.70 -17.79
CA TYR A 382 -2.86 44.28 -18.17
C TYR A 382 -3.43 44.15 -19.60
N PRO A 383 -2.77 43.46 -20.54
CA PRO A 383 -3.29 43.33 -21.90
C PRO A 383 -4.55 42.46 -21.91
N ASN A 384 -5.72 43.10 -22.10
CA ASN A 384 -6.95 42.39 -22.39
C ASN A 384 -6.82 41.73 -23.76
N VAL A 385 -7.06 40.43 -23.82
CA VAL A 385 -7.15 39.69 -25.07
C VAL A 385 -8.39 40.21 -25.80
N ASP A 386 -8.20 40.83 -26.97
CA ASP A 386 -9.33 41.33 -27.74
C ASP A 386 -10.24 40.15 -28.15
N ASN A 387 -11.54 40.41 -28.33
CA ASN A 387 -12.51 39.38 -28.70
C ASN A 387 -12.13 38.64 -29.98
N GLY A 388 -11.38 39.27 -30.90
CA GLY A 388 -10.85 38.62 -32.09
C GLY A 388 -9.75 37.59 -31.78
N THR A 389 -8.87 37.89 -30.82
CA THR A 389 -7.83 36.96 -30.35
C THR A 389 -8.43 35.82 -29.50
N GLN A 390 -9.45 36.10 -28.68
CA GLN A 390 -10.15 35.06 -27.92
C GLN A 390 -10.88 34.09 -28.87
N ASN A 391 -11.61 34.61 -29.86
CA ASN A 391 -12.27 33.78 -30.88
C ASN A 391 -11.29 32.94 -31.72
N LYS A 392 -10.10 33.47 -32.04
CA LYS A 392 -9.04 32.70 -32.72
C LYS A 392 -8.49 31.57 -31.85
N ARG A 393 -8.36 31.78 -30.54
CA ARG A 393 -7.93 30.76 -29.57
C ARG A 393 -8.98 29.66 -29.42
N ASP A 394 -10.26 30.02 -29.34
CA ASP A 394 -11.37 29.07 -29.24
C ASP A 394 -11.53 28.25 -30.53
N GLN A 395 -11.35 28.87 -31.69
CA GLN A 395 -11.26 28.16 -32.98
C GLN A 395 -10.04 27.23 -33.06
N GLY A 396 -8.89 27.65 -32.53
CA GLY A 396 -7.68 26.83 -32.46
C GLY A 396 -7.88 25.60 -31.57
N ARG A 397 -8.43 25.79 -30.37
CA ARG A 397 -8.78 24.72 -29.43
C ARG A 397 -9.76 23.73 -30.05
N ARG A 398 -10.78 24.22 -30.75
CA ARG A 398 -11.74 23.37 -31.46
C ARG A 398 -11.07 22.51 -32.53
N LYS A 399 -10.19 23.07 -33.36
CA LYS A 399 -9.45 22.30 -34.39
C LYS A 399 -8.56 21.21 -33.78
N ILE A 400 -7.96 21.49 -32.63
CA ILE A 400 -7.15 20.51 -31.88
C ILE A 400 -8.04 19.35 -31.40
N LEU A 401 -9.16 19.67 -30.74
CA LEU A 401 -10.11 18.65 -30.25
C LEU A 401 -10.72 17.83 -31.40
N GLU A 402 -11.00 18.45 -32.54
CA GLU A 402 -11.48 17.75 -33.76
C GLU A 402 -10.40 16.79 -34.31
N SER A 403 -9.13 17.19 -34.30
CA SER A 403 -8.00 16.34 -34.72
C SER A 403 -7.76 15.18 -33.75
N GLU A 404 -7.84 15.42 -32.44
CA GLU A 404 -7.69 14.40 -31.41
C GLU A 404 -8.84 13.39 -31.48
N LEU A 405 -10.08 13.86 -31.69
CA LEU A 405 -11.24 12.99 -31.88
C LEU A 405 -11.08 12.09 -33.11
N ALA A 406 -10.57 12.63 -34.23
CA ALA A 406 -10.32 11.84 -35.44
C ALA A 406 -9.25 10.76 -35.21
N ASN A 407 -8.16 11.10 -34.51
CA ASN A 407 -7.10 10.16 -34.17
C ASN A 407 -7.60 9.05 -33.24
N GLU A 408 -8.40 9.41 -32.23
CA GLU A 408 -8.91 8.45 -31.25
C GLU A 408 -9.99 7.54 -31.85
N GLN A 409 -10.81 8.04 -32.78
CA GLN A 409 -11.73 7.22 -33.57
C GLN A 409 -11.02 6.20 -34.45
N LYS A 410 -9.88 6.57 -35.05
CA LYS A 410 -9.04 5.64 -35.79
C LYS A 410 -8.45 4.58 -34.86
N ALA A 411 -7.92 4.98 -33.71
CA ALA A 411 -7.37 4.06 -32.71
C ALA A 411 -8.44 3.09 -32.16
N LEU A 412 -9.68 3.56 -31.96
CA LEU A 412 -10.81 2.71 -31.58
C LEU A 412 -11.13 1.67 -32.66
N ALA A 413 -11.15 2.07 -33.94
CA ALA A 413 -11.38 1.14 -35.05
C ALA A 413 -10.27 0.08 -35.14
N ASP A 414 -9.02 0.48 -34.96
CA ASP A 414 -7.87 -0.43 -34.93
C ASP A 414 -7.95 -1.40 -33.73
N ALA A 415 -8.36 -0.92 -32.55
CA ALA A 415 -8.55 -1.76 -31.36
C ALA A 415 -9.72 -2.75 -31.53
N GLN A 416 -10.83 -2.32 -32.14
CA GLN A 416 -11.97 -3.20 -32.44
C GLN A 416 -11.58 -4.30 -33.43
N LYS A 417 -10.77 -3.96 -34.44
CA LYS A 417 -10.23 -4.93 -35.38
C LYS A 417 -9.29 -5.91 -34.68
N ALA A 418 -8.37 -5.43 -33.86
CA ALA A 418 -7.45 -6.28 -33.09
C ALA A 418 -8.19 -7.22 -32.12
N TYR A 419 -9.26 -6.76 -31.47
CA TYR A 419 -10.12 -7.62 -30.65
C TYR A 419 -10.83 -8.69 -31.47
N THR A 420 -11.40 -8.31 -32.62
CA THR A 420 -12.10 -9.25 -33.52
C THR A 420 -11.14 -10.32 -34.04
N ASP A 421 -9.99 -9.92 -34.58
CA ASP A 421 -8.97 -10.83 -35.13
C ASP A 421 -8.37 -11.70 -34.02
N GLY A 422 -8.09 -11.09 -32.87
CA GLY A 422 -7.49 -11.74 -31.71
C GLY A 422 -8.43 -12.70 -30.98
N ALA A 423 -9.74 -12.46 -30.98
CA ALA A 423 -10.74 -13.37 -30.43
C ALA A 423 -10.99 -14.57 -31.37
N ALA A 424 -10.88 -14.37 -32.68
CA ALA A 424 -11.14 -15.40 -33.69
C ALA A 424 -10.06 -16.49 -33.76
N THR A 425 -8.84 -16.23 -33.26
CA THR A 425 -7.68 -17.13 -33.44
C THR A 425 -6.92 -17.37 -32.13
N ARG A 426 -6.49 -18.62 -31.90
CA ARG A 426 -5.55 -19.00 -30.82
C ARG A 426 -4.14 -19.08 -31.39
N ASN A 427 -3.15 -18.56 -30.68
CA ASN A 427 -1.76 -18.44 -31.14
C ASN A 427 -0.81 -19.27 -30.27
N GLY A 428 0.13 -20.00 -30.89
CA GLY A 428 1.22 -20.70 -30.18
C GLY A 428 0.76 -21.62 -29.05
N ASP A 429 1.35 -21.43 -27.86
CA ASP A 429 1.10 -22.25 -26.65
C ASP A 429 -0.30 -22.06 -26.03
N GLU A 430 -1.15 -21.16 -26.57
CA GLU A 430 -2.55 -20.94 -26.14
C GLU A 430 -3.46 -22.15 -26.39
N THR A 431 -3.00 -23.13 -27.17
CA THR A 431 -3.68 -24.42 -27.33
C THR A 431 -3.52 -25.33 -26.12
N ARG A 432 -2.45 -25.16 -25.31
CA ARG A 432 -2.16 -25.95 -24.10
C ARG A 432 -2.59 -25.25 -22.81
N ASN A 433 -2.71 -23.92 -22.82
CA ASN A 433 -3.17 -23.13 -21.68
C ASN A 433 -4.27 -22.14 -22.12
N TYR A 434 -5.53 -22.51 -21.87
CA TYR A 434 -6.71 -21.71 -22.25
C TYR A 434 -6.79 -20.38 -21.49
N GLN A 435 -6.24 -20.29 -20.28
CA GLN A 435 -6.23 -19.04 -19.51
C GLN A 435 -5.44 -17.94 -20.22
N LYS A 436 -4.31 -18.29 -20.85
CA LYS A 436 -3.53 -17.32 -21.65
C LYS A 436 -4.32 -16.71 -22.81
N TYR A 437 -5.21 -17.49 -23.43
CA TYR A 437 -6.13 -16.98 -24.45
C TYR A 437 -7.16 -16.02 -23.84
N LEU A 438 -7.77 -16.38 -22.71
CA LEU A 438 -8.73 -15.53 -22.01
C LEU A 438 -8.10 -14.20 -21.58
N ASP A 439 -6.89 -14.22 -21.01
CA ASP A 439 -6.18 -13.01 -20.57
C ASP A 439 -5.84 -12.08 -21.75
N ARG A 440 -5.44 -12.65 -22.90
CA ARG A 440 -5.16 -11.87 -24.12
C ARG A 440 -6.44 -11.24 -24.67
N VAL A 441 -7.52 -12.02 -24.79
CA VAL A 441 -8.81 -11.52 -25.29
C VAL A 441 -9.38 -10.45 -24.35
N GLN A 442 -9.23 -10.61 -23.04
CA GLN A 442 -9.65 -9.61 -22.07
C GLN A 442 -8.86 -8.30 -22.23
N LYS A 443 -7.53 -8.35 -22.39
CA LYS A 443 -6.70 -7.15 -22.67
C LYS A 443 -7.15 -6.42 -23.93
N LEU A 444 -7.50 -7.15 -24.99
CA LEU A 444 -8.00 -6.56 -26.23
C LEU A 444 -9.39 -5.90 -26.04
N LYS A 445 -10.25 -6.51 -25.21
CA LYS A 445 -11.56 -5.95 -24.85
C LYS A 445 -11.44 -4.68 -24.00
N ASP A 446 -10.49 -4.66 -23.08
CA ASP A 446 -10.21 -3.50 -22.22
C ASP A 446 -9.70 -2.32 -23.06
N ALA A 447 -8.82 -2.58 -24.03
CA ALA A 447 -8.36 -1.57 -24.98
C ALA A 447 -9.51 -0.94 -25.79
N VAL A 448 -10.48 -1.73 -26.27
CA VAL A 448 -11.68 -1.19 -26.94
C VAL A 448 -12.50 -0.32 -26.00
N THR A 449 -12.67 -0.76 -24.76
CA THR A 449 -13.47 -0.05 -23.74
C THR A 449 -12.83 1.29 -23.38
N GLU A 450 -11.52 1.33 -23.22
CA GLU A 450 -10.76 2.55 -22.92
C GLU A 450 -10.85 3.58 -24.07
N ARG A 451 -10.60 3.14 -25.31
CA ARG A 451 -10.68 4.01 -26.49
C ARG A 451 -12.09 4.57 -26.70
N GLN A 452 -13.13 3.78 -26.41
CA GLN A 452 -14.52 4.25 -26.47
C GLN A 452 -14.79 5.36 -25.44
N LYS A 453 -14.29 5.21 -24.20
CA LYS A 453 -14.41 6.27 -23.18
C LYS A 453 -13.72 7.57 -23.59
N ASN A 454 -12.55 7.49 -24.22
CA ASN A 454 -11.80 8.65 -24.71
C ASN A 454 -12.57 9.38 -25.82
N VAL A 455 -13.15 8.65 -26.78
CA VAL A 455 -14.03 9.22 -27.81
C VAL A 455 -15.23 9.94 -27.18
N ASP A 456 -15.86 9.36 -26.17
CA ASP A 456 -17.03 9.96 -25.50
C ASP A 456 -16.66 11.16 -24.61
N ALA A 457 -15.43 11.22 -24.08
CA ALA A 457 -14.89 12.40 -23.40
C ALA A 457 -14.64 13.55 -24.39
N LEU A 458 -13.93 13.28 -25.49
CA LEU A 458 -13.65 14.27 -26.53
C LEU A 458 -14.92 14.83 -27.16
N ARG A 459 -15.97 14.01 -27.38
CA ARG A 459 -17.29 14.48 -27.84
C ARG A 459 -17.96 15.43 -26.85
N ARG A 460 -17.84 15.17 -25.53
CA ARG A 460 -18.41 16.05 -24.49
C ARG A 460 -17.68 17.39 -24.44
N GLU A 461 -16.36 17.38 -24.55
CA GLU A 461 -15.56 18.62 -24.57
C GLU A 461 -15.83 19.46 -25.81
N LEU A 462 -15.98 18.83 -26.99
CA LEU A 462 -16.40 19.51 -28.21
C LEU A 462 -17.79 20.14 -28.08
N GLY A 463 -18.73 19.44 -27.42
CA GLY A 463 -20.06 19.96 -27.11
C GLY A 463 -20.02 21.21 -26.23
N GLN A 464 -19.18 21.22 -25.19
CA GLN A 464 -18.99 22.37 -24.28
C GLN A 464 -18.31 23.56 -24.98
N ALA A 465 -17.33 23.29 -25.86
CA ALA A 465 -16.70 24.32 -26.68
C ALA A 465 -17.67 24.97 -27.70
N THR A 466 -18.78 24.31 -28.01
CA THR A 466 -19.81 24.83 -28.93
C THR A 466 -20.80 25.73 -28.18
N SER A 467 -21.08 25.46 -26.90
CA SER A 467 -21.97 26.26 -26.06
C SER A 467 -21.36 27.58 -25.57
N SER A 468 -20.03 27.70 -25.58
CA SER A 468 -19.31 28.92 -25.20
C SER A 468 -19.15 29.95 -26.33
N ALA A 469 -19.61 29.62 -27.55
CA ALA A 469 -19.51 30.45 -28.75
C ALA A 469 -20.85 31.03 -29.24
N GLN A 470 -21.96 30.75 -28.54
CA GLN A 470 -23.26 31.43 -28.66
C GLN A 470 -23.41 32.43 -27.52
#